data_AF-A0A0Q0KHE3-F1
#
_entry.id   AF-A0A0Q0KHE3-F1
#
_cell.length_a   1.000
_cell.length_b   1.000
_cell.length_c   1.000
_cell.angle_alpha   90.00
_cell.angle_beta   90.00
_cell.angle_gamma   90.00
#
_symmetry.space_group_name_H-M   'P 1'
#
loop_
_entity.id
_entity.type
_entity.pdbx_description
1 polymer ?
#
loop_
_entity_poly.entity_id
_entity_poly.type
_entity_poly.pdbx_seq_one_letter_code
_entity_poly.pdbx_strand_id
1 'polypeptide(L)' 'MGITFVLWLSALKNTQNTARISNLIFASPFISLFLLATIIGEAIHPTTLIGLVLIIAGLLVQQWKGKANGASATQTESL' A
#
# COMPACT_ATOMS: atom_id res chain seq x y z
N MET A 1 4.43 16.32 -9.48
CA MET A 1 4.01 14.93 -9.81
C MET A 1 4.68 14.50 -11.11
N GLY A 2 5.96 14.13 -11.09
CA GLY A 2 6.74 13.96 -12.33
C GLY A 2 7.54 12.66 -12.34
N ILE A 3 8.57 12.56 -11.51
CA ILE A 3 9.54 11.46 -11.60
C ILE A 3 9.09 10.23 -10.80
N THR A 4 8.64 10.39 -9.55
CA THR A 4 8.21 9.26 -8.69
C THR A 4 7.02 8.49 -9.29
N PHE A 5 6.11 9.19 -9.96
CA PHE A 5 4.97 8.57 -10.64
C PHE A 5 5.40 7.81 -11.90
N VAL A 6 6.33 8.34 -12.70
CA VAL A 6 6.88 7.64 -13.87
C VAL A 6 7.67 6.41 -13.45
N LEU A 7 8.48 6.49 -12.38
CA LEU A 7 9.16 5.34 -11.77
C LEU A 7 8.16 4.29 -11.28
N TRP A 8 7.07 4.72 -10.64
CA TRP A 8 5.99 3.84 -10.22
C TRP A 8 5.33 3.11 -11.40
N LEU A 9 4.96 3.83 -12.47
CA LEU A 9 4.40 3.21 -13.69
C LEU A 9 5.38 2.25 -14.35
N SER A 10 6.66 2.61 -14.40
CA SER A 10 7.71 1.75 -14.96
C SER A 10 7.85 0.45 -14.16
N ALA A 11 7.83 0.53 -12.82
CA ALA A 11 7.85 -0.63 -11.94
C ALA A 11 6.61 -1.52 -12.09
N LEU A 12 5.42 -0.93 -12.25
CA LEU A 12 4.19 -1.68 -12.52
C LEU A 12 4.22 -2.39 -13.88
N LYS A 13 4.80 -1.77 -14.92
CA LYS A 13 4.95 -2.38 -16.25
C LYS A 13 5.96 -3.52 -16.27
N ASN A 14 7.00 -3.46 -15.43
CA ASN A 14 8.10 -4.42 -15.43
C ASN A 14 7.94 -5.54 -14.39
N THR A 15 6.91 -5.48 -13.54
CA THR A 15 6.67 -6.53 -12.54
C THR A 15 5.69 -7.57 -13.06
N GLN A 16 6.03 -8.85 -12.86
CA GLN A 16 5.15 -9.98 -13.18
C GLN A 16 3.92 -10.05 -12.25
N ASN A 17 3.96 -9.36 -11.09
CA ASN A 17 2.90 -9.39 -10.09
C ASN A 17 2.59 -7.98 -9.59
N THR A 18 1.77 -7.26 -10.34
CA THR A 18 1.28 -5.90 -10.01
C THR A 18 0.69 -5.84 -8.60
N ALA A 19 -0.03 -6.89 -8.17
CA ALA A 19 -0.60 -7.00 -6.84
C ALA A 19 0.44 -6.95 -5.71
N ARG A 20 1.64 -7.53 -5.90
CA ARG A 20 2.71 -7.46 -4.90
C ARG A 20 3.26 -6.04 -4.78
N ILE A 21 3.49 -5.36 -5.91
CA ILE A 21 3.98 -3.98 -5.91
C ILE A 21 2.94 -3.06 -5.24
N SER A 22 1.66 -3.20 -5.56
CA SER A 22 0.60 -2.43 -4.90
C SER A 22 0.50 -2.70 -3.41
N ASN A 23 0.72 -3.94 -2.96
CA ASN A 23 0.74 -4.25 -1.53
C ASN A 23 1.89 -3.54 -0.78
N LEU A 24 2.99 -3.19 -1.44
CA LEU A 24 4.08 -2.42 -0.81
C LEU A 24 3.65 -1.01 -0.41
N ILE A 25 2.61 -0.44 -1.03
CA ILE A 25 2.06 0.86 -0.59
C ILE A 25 1.58 0.77 0.86
N PHE A 26 1.04 -0.38 1.27
CA PHE A 26 0.60 -0.57 2.66
C PHE A 26 1.77 -0.64 3.66
N ALA A 27 3.02 -0.82 3.20
CA ALA A 27 4.21 -0.69 4.04
C ALA A 27 4.60 0.77 4.30
N SER A 28 4.08 1.73 3.51
CA SER A 28 4.34 3.17 3.65
C SER A 28 4.21 3.71 5.08
N PRO A 29 3.13 3.46 5.84
CA PRO A 29 2.99 3.98 7.20
C PRO A 29 4.11 3.51 8.15
N PHE A 30 4.60 2.27 8.00
CA PHE A 30 5.70 1.75 8.79
C PHE A 30 7.03 2.38 8.39
N ILE A 31 7.31 2.43 7.08
CA ILE A 31 8.53 3.05 6.54
C ILE A 31 8.57 4.53 6.95
N SER A 32 7.43 5.22 6.92
CA SER A 32 7.32 6.61 7.35
C SER A 32 7.67 6.77 8.83
N LEU A 33 7.19 5.90 9.72
CA LEU A 33 7.54 5.97 11.14
C LEU A 33 9.02 5.66 11.39
N PHE A 34 9.56 4.68 10.68
CA PHE A 34 10.98 4.35 10.77
C PHE A 34 11.86 5.53 10.34
N LEU A 35 11.53 6.20 9.24
CA LEU A 35 12.24 7.39 8.77
C LEU A 35 12.11 8.56 9.76
N LEU A 36 10.94 8.77 10.34
CA LEU A 36 10.75 9.80 11.37
C LEU A 36 11.61 9.51 12.63
N ALA A 37 11.60 8.28 13.13
CA ALA A 37 12.40 7.92 14.30
C ALA A 37 13.92 7.99 14.02
N THR A 38 14.37 7.66 12.81
CA THR A 38 15.81 7.59 12.48
C THR A 38 16.40 8.89 11.96
N ILE A 39 15.67 9.65 11.15
CA ILE A 39 16.15 10.90 10.53
C ILE A 39 15.82 12.11 11.40
N ILE A 40 14.58 12.20 11.91
CA ILE A 40 14.16 13.33 12.74
C ILE A 40 14.56 13.10 14.21
N GLY A 41 14.58 11.85 14.68
CA GLY A 41 14.94 11.50 16.06
C GLY A 41 13.87 11.84 17.08
N GLU A 42 12.63 12.09 16.64
CA GLU A 42 11.52 12.42 17.52
C GLU A 42 10.96 11.19 18.23
N ALA A 43 10.57 11.38 19.50
CA ALA A 43 9.92 10.35 20.28
C ALA A 43 8.54 10.03 19.68
N ILE A 44 8.37 8.80 19.19
CA ILE A 44 7.08 8.36 18.66
C ILE A 44 6.08 8.28 19.82
N HIS A 45 5.07 9.14 19.78
CA HIS A 45 4.00 9.13 20.76
C HIS A 45 3.13 7.85 20.65
N PRO A 46 2.61 7.34 21.78
CA PRO A 46 1.76 6.15 21.78
C PRO A 46 0.47 6.32 20.97
N THR A 47 0.00 7.56 20.78
CA THR A 47 -1.14 7.89 19.91
C THR A 47 -0.88 7.52 18.45
N THR A 48 0.35 7.68 17.95
CA THR A 48 0.75 7.29 16.60
C THR A 48 0.73 5.78 16.41
N LEU A 49 1.12 5.04 17.46
CA LEU A 49 1.05 3.58 17.51
C LEU A 49 -0.41 3.09 17.49
N ILE A 50 -1.29 3.72 18.28
CA ILE A 50 -2.73 3.42 18.28
C ILE A 50 -3.34 3.73 16.91
N GLY A 51 -3.02 4.87 16.31
CA GLY A 51 -3.45 5.23 14.96
C GLY A 51 -2.99 4.22 13.91
N LEU A 52 -1.72 3.78 13.99
CA LEU A 52 -1.17 2.74 13.12
C LEU A 52 -1.95 1.42 13.26
N VAL A 53 -2.23 0.96 14.48
CA VAL A 53 -3.03 -0.24 14.73
C VAL A 53 -4.43 -0.10 14.14
N LEU A 54 -5.06 1.07 14.28
CA LEU A 54 -6.39 1.34 13.75
C LEU A 54 -6.41 1.32 12.21
N ILE A 55 -5.39 1.89 11.56
CA ILE A 55 -5.22 1.83 10.10
C ILE A 55 -5.03 0.39 9.62
N ILE A 56 -4.16 -0.39 10.29
CA ILE A 56 -3.93 -1.81 9.93
C ILE A 56 -5.22 -2.62 10.11
N ALA A 57 -5.93 -2.45 11.22
CA ALA A 57 -7.19 -3.13 11.48
C ALA A 57 -8.24 -2.80 10.41
N GLY A 58 -8.40 -1.52 10.07
CA GLY A 58 -9.28 -1.09 8.98
C GLY A 58 -8.90 -1.70 7.64
N LEU A 59 -7.60 -1.75 7.32
CA LEU A 59 -7.10 -2.35 6.10
C LEU A 59 -7.33 -3.87 6.04
N LEU A 60 -7.11 -4.61 7.14
CA LEU A 60 -7.38 -6.05 7.21
C LEU A 60 -8.85 -6.35 6.98
N VAL A 61 -9.74 -5.59 7.64
CA VAL A 61 -11.19 -5.69 7.43
C VAL A 61 -11.56 -5.38 5.97
N GLN A 62 -10.94 -4.36 5.37
CA GLN A 62 -11.16 -3.99 3.98
C GLN A 62 -10.66 -5.07 3.00
N GLN A 63 -9.50 -5.68 3.24
CA GLN A 63 -8.97 -6.76 2.41
C GLN A 63 -9.84 -8.01 2.50
N TRP A 64 -10.34 -8.35 3.69
CA TRP A 64 -11.27 -9.47 3.86
C TRP A 64 -12.60 -9.25 3.14
N LYS A 65 -13.13 -8.03 3.14
CA LYS A 65 -14.38 -7.71 2.42
C LYS A 65 -14.17 -7.47 0.92
N GLY A 66 -13.00 -6.98 0.51
CA GLY A 66 -12.64 -6.68 -0.88
C GLY A 66 -12.30 -7.90 -1.73
N LYS A 67 -11.92 -9.03 -1.12
CA LYS A 67 -11.68 -10.30 -1.85
C LYS A 67 -12.95 -10.86 -2.51
N ALA A 68 -14.13 -10.35 -2.17
CA ALA A 68 -15.41 -10.70 -2.81
C ALA A 68 -15.71 -9.93 -4.11
N ASN A 69 -14.99 -8.83 -4.41
CA ASN A 69 -15.35 -7.92 -5.52
C ASN A 69 -14.32 -7.83 -6.66
N GLY A 70 -13.32 -8.73 -6.71
CA GLY A 70 -12.21 -8.67 -7.67
C GLY A 70 -12.23 -9.67 -8.83
N ALA A 71 -13.31 -10.44 -9.02
CA ALA A 71 -13.38 -11.53 -10.01
C ALA A 71 -14.21 -11.21 -11.26
N SER A 72 -14.26 -9.96 -11.70
CA SER A 72 -15.16 -9.56 -12.80
C SER A 72 -14.57 -8.52 -13.74
N ALA A 73 -13.40 -8.79 -14.32
CA ALA A 73 -12.95 -8.07 -15.53
C ALA A 73 -11.83 -8.86 -16.22
N THR A 74 -12.17 -9.78 -17.12
CA THR A 74 -11.46 -10.10 -18.39
C THR A 74 -12.05 -11.39 -18.95
N GLN A 75 -13.26 -11.33 -19.51
CA GLN A 75 -13.78 -12.41 -20.38
C GLN A 75 -14.88 -11.89 -21.33
N THR A 76 -14.65 -10.84 -22.13
CA THR A 76 -15.55 -10.56 -23.27
C THR A 76 -14.94 -9.62 -24.33
N GLU A 77 -13.76 -9.90 -24.87
CA GLU A 77 -13.36 -9.31 -26.17
C GLU A 77 -12.70 -10.38 -27.04
N SER A 78 -13.51 -11.34 -27.48
CA SER A 78 -13.20 -12.22 -28.60
C SER A 78 -14.51 -12.57 -29.32
N LEU A 79 -15.03 -11.63 -30.10
CA LEU A 79 -15.87 -11.86 -31.28
C LEU A 79 -15.61 -10.74 -32.30
#